data_AF-A0A009Q694-F1
#
_entry.id   AF-A0A009Q694-F1
#
_cell.length_a   1.000
_cell.length_b   1.000
_cell.length_c   1.000
_cell.angle_alpha   90.00
_cell.angle_beta   90.00
_cell.angle_gamma   90.00
#
_symmetry.space_group_name_H-M   'P 1'
#
loop_
_entity.id
_entity.type
_entity.pdbx_description
1 polymer ?
#
loop_
_entity_poly.entity_id
_entity_poly.type
_entity_poly.pdbx_seq_one_letter_code
_entity_poly.pdbx_strand_id
1 'polypeptide(L)'
;MDDHHLKRKVGTLEMVVAMLLSGSIGLFVIKSGQSPVNIVFFRCLISALCLIPICYYYGHFKKVYFGKKELFLMVTSGLLIIFNWVLLFAAFPKTSISLATIVYHVNPFVILFLGALVFHEKLNKNDVLWTIVAFIGLIVIIGLGSASVNSNELVGLGLVLIATTLYSISVLITKKLSNTPPLLIVFIQPLSGAIAMTPFMSVFETPPIGQQWLFVVGLGVLHTAFLYYLMYSAIKKIPLNNIAILSFIYPISTIVIDYFFFDHVLTSTQVLGAGLILLGVLGVKLHWNIFALKSA
;
A
#
# COMPACT_ATOMS: atom_id res chain seq x y z
N MET A 1 -14.71 -21.94 -17.89
CA MET A 1 -13.76 -20.89 -17.50
C MET A 1 -12.86 -21.48 -16.43
N ASP A 2 -11.56 -21.63 -16.68
CA ASP A 2 -10.64 -22.29 -15.74
C ASP A 2 -10.63 -21.60 -14.37
N ASP A 3 -10.59 -22.41 -13.30
CA ASP A 3 -10.53 -21.96 -11.89
C ASP A 3 -9.38 -20.95 -11.67
N HIS A 4 -8.27 -21.12 -12.37
CA HIS A 4 -7.13 -20.21 -12.33
C HIS A 4 -7.44 -18.83 -12.95
N HIS A 5 -8.24 -18.77 -14.03
CA HIS A 5 -8.64 -17.50 -14.64
C HIS A 5 -9.64 -16.74 -13.75
N LEU A 6 -10.56 -17.47 -13.11
CA LEU A 6 -11.48 -16.89 -12.13
C LEU A 6 -10.72 -16.31 -10.92
N LYS A 7 -9.78 -17.07 -10.34
CA LYS A 7 -8.93 -16.61 -9.24
C LYS A 7 -8.17 -15.32 -9.57
N ARG A 8 -7.65 -15.19 -10.79
CA ARG A 8 -6.96 -13.96 -11.24
C ARG A 8 -7.90 -12.78 -11.41
N LYS A 9 -9.13 -12.99 -11.91
CA LYS A 9 -10.15 -11.94 -11.99
C LYS A 9 -10.54 -11.45 -10.60
N VAL A 10 -10.82 -12.38 -9.68
CA VAL A 10 -11.12 -12.06 -8.27
C VAL A 10 -9.96 -11.29 -7.64
N GLY A 11 -8.71 -11.77 -7.80
CA GLY A 11 -7.54 -11.06 -7.26
C GLY A 11 -7.33 -9.66 -7.85
N THR A 12 -7.65 -9.45 -9.12
CA THR A 12 -7.62 -8.10 -9.73
C THR A 12 -8.66 -7.20 -9.06
N LEU A 13 -9.90 -7.69 -8.89
CA LEU A 13 -10.97 -6.93 -8.25
C LEU A 13 -10.64 -6.60 -6.79
N GLU A 14 -10.15 -7.59 -6.03
CA GLU A 14 -9.70 -7.39 -4.64
C GLU A 14 -8.64 -6.29 -4.55
N MET A 15 -7.66 -6.28 -5.46
CA MET A 15 -6.64 -5.23 -5.50
C MET A 15 -7.22 -3.86 -5.83
N VAL A 16 -8.09 -3.77 -6.84
CA VAL A 16 -8.75 -2.50 -7.21
C VAL A 16 -9.53 -1.94 -6.03
N VAL A 17 -10.36 -2.78 -5.37
CA VAL A 17 -11.13 -2.36 -4.20
C VAL A 17 -10.21 -1.95 -3.06
N ALA A 18 -9.12 -2.68 -2.81
CA ALA A 18 -8.14 -2.31 -1.79
C ALA A 18 -7.52 -0.93 -2.08
N MET A 19 -7.12 -0.66 -3.32
CA MET A 19 -6.51 0.63 -3.70
C MET A 19 -7.51 1.79 -3.67
N LEU A 20 -8.77 1.55 -4.03
CA LEU A 20 -9.84 2.54 -3.83
C LEU A 20 -10.04 2.85 -2.34
N LEU A 21 -10.12 1.83 -1.48
CA LEU A 21 -10.24 2.05 -0.04
C LEU A 21 -9.02 2.79 0.53
N SER A 22 -7.81 2.51 0.03
CA SER A 22 -6.58 3.19 0.47
C SER A 22 -6.67 4.72 0.33
N GLY A 23 -7.37 5.24 -0.70
CA GLY A 23 -7.52 6.69 -0.92
C GLY A 23 -8.17 7.44 0.25
N SER A 24 -9.00 6.74 1.03
CA SER A 24 -9.67 7.32 2.20
C SER A 24 -8.86 7.25 3.50
N ILE A 25 -7.66 6.65 3.51
CA ILE A 25 -6.82 6.57 4.71
C ILE A 25 -6.50 7.97 5.25
N GLY A 26 -6.14 8.92 4.37
CA GLY A 26 -5.78 10.29 4.76
C GLY A 26 -6.91 11.01 5.51
N LEU A 27 -8.15 10.87 5.04
CA LEU A 27 -9.34 11.40 5.70
C LEU A 27 -9.47 10.90 7.15
N PHE A 28 -9.35 9.59 7.35
CA PHE A 28 -9.50 9.00 8.68
C PHE A 28 -8.33 9.37 9.60
N VAL A 29 -7.11 9.44 9.06
CA VAL A 29 -5.93 9.91 9.79
C VAL A 29 -6.15 11.34 10.29
N ILE A 30 -6.55 12.26 9.40
CA ILE A 30 -6.79 13.67 9.77
C ILE A 30 -7.93 13.80 10.78
N LYS A 31 -9.07 13.15 10.54
CA LYS A 31 -10.25 13.24 11.42
C LYS A 31 -10.05 12.54 12.77
N SER A 32 -9.09 11.62 12.87
CA SER A 32 -8.76 10.97 14.15
C SER A 32 -8.08 11.92 15.15
N GLY A 33 -7.40 12.97 14.67
CA GLY A 33 -6.68 13.92 15.53
C GLY A 33 -5.55 13.31 16.37
N GLN A 34 -5.14 12.08 16.07
CA GLN A 34 -4.11 11.34 16.79
C GLN A 34 -2.72 11.64 16.22
N SER A 35 -1.68 11.55 17.05
CA SER A 35 -0.30 11.62 16.56
C SER A 35 0.00 10.44 15.60
N PRO A 36 0.94 10.60 14.63
CA PRO A 36 1.23 9.53 13.66
C PRO A 36 1.61 8.20 14.32
N VAL A 37 2.33 8.24 15.44
CA VAL A 37 2.73 7.05 16.22
C VAL A 37 1.51 6.39 16.86
N ASN A 38 0.64 7.17 17.51
CA ASN A 38 -0.58 6.65 18.12
C ASN A 38 -1.53 6.04 17.07
N ILE A 39 -1.68 6.68 15.91
CA ILE A 39 -2.49 6.14 14.81
C ILE A 39 -1.99 4.75 14.40
N VAL A 40 -0.68 4.62 14.18
CA VAL A 40 -0.06 3.35 13.79
C VAL A 40 -0.27 2.29 14.86
N PHE A 41 -0.11 2.63 16.14
CA PHE A 41 -0.34 1.71 17.24
C PHE A 41 -1.81 1.26 17.31
N PHE A 42 -2.76 2.19 17.40
CA PHE A 42 -4.17 1.87 17.59
C PHE A 42 -4.77 1.13 16.39
N ARG A 43 -4.44 1.52 15.15
CA ARG A 43 -4.95 0.78 13.98
C ARG A 43 -4.45 -0.67 13.95
N CYS A 44 -3.19 -0.89 14.34
CA CYS A 44 -2.60 -2.21 14.42
C CYS A 44 -3.24 -3.06 15.52
N LEU A 45 -3.41 -2.48 16.71
CA LEU A 45 -4.03 -3.14 17.85
C LEU A 45 -5.49 -3.52 17.54
N ILE A 46 -6.28 -2.56 17.04
CA ILE A 46 -7.70 -2.77 16.71
C ILE A 46 -7.85 -3.82 15.60
N SER A 47 -7.02 -3.77 14.57
CA SER A 47 -7.00 -4.79 13.51
C SER A 47 -6.72 -6.18 14.08
N ALA A 48 -5.69 -6.31 14.93
CA ALA A 48 -5.34 -7.59 15.54
C ALA A 48 -6.49 -8.12 16.39
N LEU A 49 -7.06 -7.29 17.28
CA LEU A 49 -8.18 -7.67 18.15
C LEU A 49 -9.42 -8.08 17.35
N CYS A 50 -9.76 -7.34 16.29
CA CYS A 50 -10.91 -7.62 15.42
C CYS A 50 -10.74 -8.96 14.68
N LEU A 51 -9.51 -9.33 14.30
CA LEU A 51 -9.24 -10.54 13.54
C LEU A 51 -9.12 -11.81 14.41
N ILE A 52 -8.94 -11.70 15.73
CA ILE A 52 -8.90 -12.86 16.64
C ILE A 52 -10.13 -13.78 16.47
N PRO A 53 -11.38 -13.30 16.65
CA PRO A 53 -12.55 -14.16 16.53
C PRO A 53 -12.72 -14.74 15.11
N ILE A 54 -12.34 -13.99 14.08
CA ILE A 54 -12.42 -14.41 12.68
C ILE A 54 -11.43 -15.55 12.42
N CYS A 55 -10.16 -15.38 12.80
CA CYS A 55 -9.13 -16.41 12.68
C CYS A 55 -9.46 -17.66 13.49
N TYR A 56 -10.08 -17.50 14.66
CA TYR A 56 -10.55 -18.62 15.48
C TYR A 56 -11.68 -19.39 14.79
N TYR A 57 -12.71 -18.69 14.30
CA TYR A 57 -13.85 -19.28 13.61
C TYR A 57 -13.46 -20.09 12.37
N TYR A 58 -12.54 -19.56 11.55
CA TYR A 58 -12.01 -20.27 10.37
C TYR A 58 -10.93 -21.31 10.70
N GLY A 59 -10.61 -21.52 11.98
CA GLY A 59 -9.64 -22.51 12.42
C GLY A 59 -8.22 -22.26 11.89
N HIS A 60 -7.82 -20.99 11.76
CA HIS A 60 -6.51 -20.59 11.26
C HIS A 60 -5.41 -20.66 12.32
N PHE A 61 -5.75 -20.84 13.60
CA PHE A 61 -4.80 -21.10 14.69
C PHE A 61 -4.30 -22.56 14.76
N LYS A 62 -4.20 -23.24 13.61
CA LYS A 62 -3.68 -24.61 13.51
C LYS A 62 -2.17 -24.59 13.33
N LYS A 63 -1.47 -25.53 13.98
CA LYS A 63 0.00 -25.69 13.92
C LYS A 63 0.57 -25.74 12.50
N VAL A 64 -0.21 -26.24 11.52
CA VAL A 64 0.17 -26.31 10.10
C VAL A 64 0.54 -24.96 9.50
N TYR A 65 -0.03 -23.86 10.00
CA TYR A 65 0.25 -22.50 9.51
C TYR A 65 1.34 -21.77 10.31
N PHE A 66 1.83 -22.36 11.40
CA PHE A 66 2.83 -21.78 12.31
C PHE A 66 4.17 -22.53 12.23
N GLY A 67 4.60 -22.90 11.02
CA GLY A 67 5.98 -23.32 10.82
C GLY A 67 6.93 -22.18 11.18
N LYS A 68 8.13 -22.51 11.67
CA LYS A 68 9.12 -21.51 12.12
C LYS A 68 9.43 -20.50 11.03
N LYS A 69 9.49 -20.96 9.77
CA LYS A 69 9.77 -20.14 8.59
C LYS A 69 8.59 -19.21 8.27
N GLU A 70 7.36 -19.72 8.26
CA GLU A 70 6.15 -18.96 7.97
C GLU A 70 5.92 -17.88 9.02
N LEU A 71 6.07 -18.22 10.30
CA LEU A 71 5.95 -17.27 11.40
C LEU A 71 7.04 -16.19 11.32
N PHE A 72 8.30 -16.59 11.08
CA PHE A 72 9.39 -15.63 10.87
C PHE A 72 9.07 -14.67 9.72
N LEU A 73 8.65 -15.17 8.57
CA LEU A 73 8.28 -14.34 7.41
C LEU A 73 7.10 -13.41 7.72
N MET A 74 6.05 -13.87 8.41
CA MET A 74 4.92 -13.03 8.79
C MET A 74 5.35 -11.91 9.75
N VAL A 75 6.12 -12.22 10.80
CA VAL A 75 6.60 -11.24 11.76
C VAL A 75 7.55 -10.24 11.10
N THR A 76 8.55 -10.72 10.34
CA THR A 76 9.49 -9.85 9.62
C THR A 76 8.75 -8.94 8.65
N SER A 77 7.77 -9.44 7.89
CA SER A 77 6.99 -8.59 6.98
C SER A 77 6.22 -7.50 7.73
N GLY A 78 5.63 -7.82 8.89
CA GLY A 78 4.99 -6.82 9.75
C GLY A 78 5.97 -5.76 10.26
N LEU A 79 7.14 -6.18 10.75
CA LEU A 79 8.18 -5.25 11.20
C LEU A 79 8.69 -4.35 10.06
N LEU A 80 8.86 -4.87 8.85
CA LEU A 80 9.26 -4.07 7.68
C LEU A 80 8.25 -2.96 7.37
N ILE A 81 6.95 -3.21 7.53
CA ILE A 81 5.91 -2.18 7.37
C ILE A 81 6.00 -1.12 8.47
N ILE A 82 6.29 -1.50 9.72
CA ILE A 82 6.49 -0.53 10.81
C ILE A 82 7.70 0.35 10.51
N PHE A 83 8.83 -0.25 10.16
CA PHE A 83 10.04 0.51 9.81
C PHE A 83 9.83 1.39 8.58
N ASN A 84 9.03 0.95 7.59
CA ASN A 84 8.57 1.79 6.50
C ASN A 84 7.89 3.07 7.00
N TRP A 85 6.93 2.95 7.92
CA TRP A 85 6.24 4.12 8.47
C TRP A 85 7.16 5.03 9.28
N VAL A 86 8.02 4.46 10.13
CA VAL A 86 8.99 5.24 10.92
C VAL A 86 9.92 6.07 10.03
N LEU A 87 10.48 5.45 8.97
CA LEU A 87 11.35 6.13 8.02
C LEU A 87 10.60 7.20 7.22
N LEU A 88 9.34 6.94 6.87
CA LEU A 88 8.51 7.91 6.16
C LEU A 88 8.22 9.15 7.01
N PHE A 89 7.87 8.96 8.29
CA PHE A 89 7.66 10.08 9.22
C PHE A 89 8.96 10.84 9.50
N ALA A 90 10.10 10.15 9.58
CA ALA A 90 11.41 10.79 9.71
C ALA A 90 11.81 11.61 8.47
N ALA A 91 11.24 11.29 7.29
CA ALA A 91 11.49 12.02 6.05
C ALA A 91 10.64 13.29 5.89
N PHE A 92 9.41 13.32 6.41
CA PHE A 92 8.50 14.46 6.28
C PHE A 92 9.06 15.81 6.78
N PRO A 93 9.82 15.91 7.89
CA PRO A 93 10.44 17.19 8.27
C PRO A 93 11.69 17.54 7.43
N LYS A 94 12.12 16.66 6.51
CA LYS A 94 13.36 16.80 5.74
C LYS A 94 13.13 17.09 4.25
N THR A 95 11.96 16.77 3.71
CA THR A 95 11.62 17.00 2.29
C THR A 95 10.15 17.40 2.17
N SER A 96 9.76 17.93 1.01
CA SER A 96 8.36 18.26 0.76
C SER A 96 7.48 17.01 0.69
N ILE A 97 6.24 17.11 1.17
CA ILE A 97 5.26 16.01 1.13
C ILE A 97 5.02 15.55 -0.31
N SER A 98 4.95 16.47 -1.26
CA SER A 98 4.81 16.17 -2.69
C SER A 98 5.97 15.31 -3.20
N LEU A 99 7.22 15.72 -2.96
CA LEU A 99 8.39 14.98 -3.43
C LEU A 99 8.55 13.63 -2.72
N ALA A 100 8.31 13.58 -1.40
CA ALA A 100 8.25 12.32 -0.66
C ALA A 100 7.20 11.37 -1.24
N THR A 101 6.03 11.88 -1.63
CA THR A 101 4.95 11.04 -2.19
C THR A 101 5.36 10.48 -3.56
N ILE A 102 5.95 11.29 -4.44
CA ILE A 102 6.45 10.84 -5.75
C ILE A 102 7.52 9.74 -5.56
N VAL A 103 8.51 9.97 -4.69
CA VAL A 103 9.59 8.99 -4.44
C VAL A 103 9.04 7.73 -3.78
N TYR A 104 8.07 7.84 -2.87
CA TYR A 104 7.43 6.67 -2.26
C TYR A 104 6.74 5.81 -3.32
N HIS A 105 6.11 6.41 -4.32
CA HIS A 105 5.45 5.71 -5.43
C HIS A 105 6.40 5.21 -6.52
N VAL A 106 7.72 5.25 -6.30
CA VAL A 106 8.66 4.41 -7.06
C VAL A 106 8.46 2.93 -6.72
N ASN A 107 7.72 2.63 -5.65
CA ASN A 107 7.34 1.29 -5.19
C ASN A 107 7.02 0.26 -6.30
N PRO A 108 6.16 0.57 -7.29
CA PRO A 108 5.78 -0.41 -8.32
C PRO A 108 7.00 -0.89 -9.12
N PHE A 109 7.96 -0.01 -9.38
CA PHE A 109 9.21 -0.36 -10.06
C PHE A 109 10.12 -1.21 -9.17
N VAL A 110 10.17 -0.92 -7.87
CA VAL A 110 10.92 -1.74 -6.90
C VAL A 110 10.31 -3.15 -6.79
N ILE A 111 8.98 -3.26 -6.74
CA ILE A 111 8.27 -4.56 -6.79
C ILE A 111 8.61 -5.32 -8.06
N LEU A 112 8.55 -4.68 -9.23
CA LEU A 112 8.89 -5.31 -10.51
C LEU A 112 10.34 -5.79 -10.53
N PHE A 113 11.28 -4.94 -10.14
CA PHE A 113 12.71 -5.26 -10.12
C PHE A 113 13.03 -6.41 -9.16
N LEU A 114 12.62 -6.30 -7.89
CA LEU A 114 12.82 -7.36 -6.90
C LEU A 114 12.06 -8.64 -7.28
N GLY A 115 10.89 -8.50 -7.90
CA GLY A 115 10.10 -9.61 -8.42
C GLY A 115 10.83 -10.43 -9.46
N ALA A 116 11.46 -9.74 -10.43
CA ALA A 116 12.30 -10.37 -11.44
C ALA A 116 13.51 -11.09 -10.83
N LEU A 117 14.12 -10.53 -9.78
CA LEU A 117 15.26 -11.14 -9.10
C LEU A 117 14.87 -12.36 -8.26
N VAL A 118 13.78 -12.27 -7.50
CA VAL A 118 13.41 -13.26 -6.47
C VAL A 118 12.53 -14.38 -7.02
N PHE A 119 11.65 -14.07 -7.97
CA PHE A 119 10.69 -15.02 -8.54
C PHE A 119 11.00 -15.38 -10.00
N HIS A 120 12.05 -14.77 -10.59
CA HIS A 120 12.40 -14.95 -12.01
C HIS A 120 11.24 -14.63 -12.96
N GLU A 121 10.32 -13.75 -12.54
CA GLU A 121 9.23 -13.26 -13.39
C GLU A 121 9.82 -12.43 -14.54
N LYS A 122 9.46 -12.77 -15.78
CA LYS A 122 9.93 -12.02 -16.96
C LYS A 122 9.28 -10.64 -16.97
N LEU A 123 10.11 -9.60 -16.98
CA LEU A 123 9.66 -8.23 -17.18
C LEU A 123 9.28 -8.01 -18.64
N ASN A 124 7.99 -7.85 -18.90
CA ASN A 124 7.51 -7.43 -20.20
C ASN A 124 7.83 -5.93 -20.39
N LYS A 125 8.59 -5.60 -21.44
CA LYS A 125 8.95 -4.21 -21.76
C LYS A 125 7.71 -3.32 -21.91
N ASN A 126 6.63 -3.83 -22.50
CA ASN A 126 5.39 -3.08 -22.66
C ASN A 126 4.75 -2.77 -21.29
N ASP A 127 4.74 -3.72 -20.36
CA ASP A 127 4.19 -3.50 -19.03
C ASP A 127 4.99 -2.44 -18.26
N VAL A 128 6.32 -2.46 -18.38
CA VAL A 128 7.19 -1.44 -17.79
C VAL A 128 6.90 -0.06 -18.37
N LEU A 129 6.75 0.06 -19.69
CA LEU A 129 6.43 1.34 -20.33
C LEU A 129 5.06 1.88 -19.91
N TRP A 130 4.03 1.03 -19.83
CA TRP A 130 2.73 1.45 -19.30
C TRP A 130 2.77 1.82 -17.82
N THR A 131 3.62 1.17 -17.04
CA THR A 131 3.90 1.56 -15.64
C THR A 131 4.57 2.93 -15.57
N ILE A 132 5.47 3.26 -16.50
CA ILE A 132 6.06 4.60 -16.63
C ILE A 132 4.98 5.63 -16.98
N VAL A 133 4.06 5.32 -17.91
CA VAL A 133 2.93 6.22 -18.23
C VAL A 133 2.07 6.51 -17.00
N ALA A 134 1.75 5.49 -16.20
CA ALA A 134 1.02 5.69 -14.95
C ALA A 134 1.79 6.52 -13.92
N PHE A 135 3.11 6.31 -13.81
CA PHE A 135 3.97 7.09 -12.93
C PHE A 135 4.06 8.56 -13.36
N ILE A 136 4.12 8.84 -14.66
CA ILE A 136 4.02 10.21 -15.19
C ILE A 136 2.67 10.83 -14.80
N GLY A 137 1.58 10.08 -14.94
CA GLY A 137 0.26 10.51 -14.49
C GLY A 137 0.22 10.91 -13.02
N LEU A 138 0.88 10.12 -12.15
CA LEU A 138 1.05 10.47 -10.74
C LEU A 138 1.81 11.77 -10.54
N ILE A 139 2.93 11.98 -11.24
CA ILE A 139 3.70 13.23 -11.16
C ILE A 139 2.83 14.42 -11.58
N VAL A 140 1.98 14.26 -12.60
CA VAL A 140 1.06 15.31 -13.05
C VAL A 140 -0.02 15.60 -12.00
N ILE A 141 -0.52 14.59 -11.28
CA ILE A 141 -1.47 14.76 -10.16
C ILE A 141 -0.82 15.54 -9.01
N ILE A 142 0.36 15.11 -8.56
CA ILE A 142 1.03 15.67 -7.38
C ILE A 142 1.65 17.04 -7.69
N GLY A 143 2.09 17.24 -8.94
CA GLY A 143 2.88 18.38 -9.35
C GLY A 143 4.35 18.25 -8.93
N LEU A 144 5.23 18.89 -9.70
CA LEU A 144 6.62 19.09 -9.29
C LEU A 144 6.65 20.32 -8.36
N GLY A 145 6.72 20.07 -7.05
CA GLY A 145 6.96 21.15 -6.08
C GLY A 145 8.33 21.79 -6.28
N SER A 146 8.61 22.88 -5.57
CA SER A 146 9.95 23.47 -5.50
C SER A 146 10.90 22.49 -4.81
N ALA A 147 11.73 21.80 -5.58
CA ALA A 147 12.82 20.98 -5.06
C ALA A 147 14.00 21.90 -4.73
N SER A 148 14.46 21.87 -3.48
CA SER A 148 15.68 22.56 -3.08
C SER A 148 16.75 21.51 -2.87
N VAL A 149 17.72 21.41 -3.79
CA VAL A 149 18.76 20.37 -3.67
C VAL A 149 19.72 20.75 -2.53
N ASN A 150 19.33 20.43 -1.30
CA ASN A 150 20.11 20.61 -0.09
C ASN A 150 20.33 19.24 0.58
N SER A 151 21.33 19.17 1.47
CA SER A 151 21.74 17.92 2.12
C SER A 151 20.62 17.27 2.95
N ASN A 152 19.78 18.06 3.61
CA ASN A 152 18.67 17.55 4.41
C ASN A 152 17.57 16.95 3.51
N GLU A 153 17.27 17.57 2.37
CA GLU A 153 16.33 17.06 1.37
C GLU A 153 16.80 15.72 0.80
N LEU A 154 18.09 15.59 0.46
CA LEU A 154 18.66 14.31 0.00
C LEU A 154 18.55 13.21 1.07
N VAL A 155 18.79 13.53 2.34
CA VAL A 155 18.58 12.57 3.44
C VAL A 155 17.11 12.17 3.53
N GLY A 156 16.18 13.13 3.44
CA GLY A 156 14.74 12.86 3.41
C GLY A 156 14.35 11.90 2.28
N LEU A 157 14.82 12.15 1.06
CA LEU A 157 14.55 11.29 -0.10
C LEU A 157 15.17 9.89 0.06
N GLY A 158 16.37 9.80 0.63
CA GLY A 158 17.00 8.53 0.96
C GLY A 158 16.17 7.69 1.94
N LEU A 159 15.62 8.33 2.98
CA LEU A 159 14.73 7.67 3.95
C LEU A 159 13.45 7.15 3.27
N VAL A 160 12.83 7.95 2.38
CA VAL A 160 11.65 7.52 1.61
C VAL A 160 11.97 6.35 0.68
N LEU A 161 13.13 6.37 0.03
CA LEU A 161 13.57 5.29 -0.86
C LEU A 161 13.80 3.98 -0.10
N ILE A 162 14.40 4.05 1.09
CA ILE A 162 14.53 2.88 1.97
C ILE A 162 13.13 2.42 2.39
N ALA A 163 12.27 3.33 2.84
CA ALA A 163 10.90 3.00 3.23
C ALA A 163 10.17 2.24 2.13
N THR A 164 10.10 2.79 0.91
CA THR A 164 9.40 2.14 -0.21
C THR A 164 10.00 0.77 -0.57
N THR A 165 11.30 0.60 -0.39
CA THR A 165 11.97 -0.69 -0.53
C THR A 165 11.52 -1.69 0.54
N LEU A 166 11.43 -1.29 1.81
CA LEU A 166 10.92 -2.15 2.89
C LEU A 166 9.47 -2.60 2.63
N TYR A 167 8.60 -1.69 2.16
CA TYR A 167 7.24 -2.06 1.74
C TYR A 167 7.28 -3.07 0.60
N SER A 168 8.09 -2.84 -0.43
CA SER A 168 8.19 -3.74 -1.58
C SER A 168 8.64 -5.14 -1.15
N ILE A 169 9.62 -5.22 -0.25
CA ILE A 169 10.06 -6.50 0.34
C ILE A 169 8.90 -7.16 1.12
N SER A 170 8.12 -6.40 1.88
CA SER A 170 6.94 -6.94 2.60
C SER A 170 5.91 -7.57 1.65
N VAL A 171 5.68 -6.94 0.49
CA VAL A 171 4.80 -7.46 -0.58
C VAL A 171 5.35 -8.78 -1.13
N LEU A 172 6.66 -8.84 -1.39
CA LEU A 172 7.32 -10.05 -1.87
C LEU A 172 7.29 -11.18 -0.83
N ILE A 173 7.43 -10.87 0.47
CA ILE A 173 7.27 -11.86 1.53
C ILE A 173 5.84 -12.39 1.56
N THR A 174 4.83 -11.51 1.47
CA THR A 174 3.41 -11.91 1.37
C THR A 174 3.17 -12.80 0.15
N LYS A 175 3.83 -12.50 -0.99
CA LYS A 175 3.80 -13.33 -2.20
C LYS A 175 4.39 -14.73 -1.96
N LYS A 176 5.50 -14.84 -1.20
CA LYS A 176 6.12 -16.12 -0.80
C LYS A 176 5.25 -16.94 0.15
N LEU A 177 4.41 -16.29 0.97
CA LEU A 177 3.47 -16.93 1.89
C LEU A 177 2.21 -17.48 1.16
N SER A 178 2.38 -18.01 -0.06
CA SER A 178 1.30 -18.45 -0.95
C SER A 178 0.37 -19.50 -0.33
N ASN A 179 0.88 -20.33 0.58
CA ASN A 179 0.11 -21.37 1.27
C ASN A 179 -0.50 -20.93 2.62
N THR A 180 -0.15 -19.75 3.13
CA THR A 180 -0.64 -19.23 4.43
C THR A 180 -1.94 -18.45 4.25
N PRO A 181 -3.03 -18.74 4.99
CA PRO A 181 -4.28 -17.99 4.85
C PRO A 181 -4.08 -16.47 4.94
N PRO A 182 -4.61 -15.65 4.02
CA PRO A 182 -4.42 -14.20 4.04
C PRO A 182 -4.83 -13.56 5.36
N LEU A 183 -5.93 -14.02 5.97
CA LEU A 183 -6.40 -13.59 7.28
C LEU A 183 -5.33 -13.74 8.38
N LEU A 184 -4.55 -14.82 8.33
CA LEU A 184 -3.49 -15.04 9.30
C LEU A 184 -2.34 -14.05 9.11
N ILE A 185 -2.01 -13.72 7.86
CA ILE A 185 -0.98 -12.71 7.55
C ILE A 185 -1.43 -11.33 8.06
N VAL A 186 -2.67 -10.93 7.79
CA VAL A 186 -3.25 -9.65 8.27
C VAL A 186 -3.49 -9.64 9.79
N PHE A 187 -3.49 -10.79 10.44
CA PHE A 187 -3.50 -10.86 11.90
C PHE A 187 -2.09 -10.68 12.48
N ILE A 188 -1.12 -11.47 12.03
CA ILE A 188 0.24 -11.51 12.61
C ILE A 188 1.02 -10.22 12.32
N GLN A 189 0.88 -9.63 11.12
CA GLN A 189 1.63 -8.43 10.77
C GLN A 189 1.26 -7.21 11.64
N PRO A 190 -0.02 -6.81 11.76
CA PRO A 190 -0.43 -5.73 12.65
C PRO A 190 -0.27 -6.08 14.13
N LEU A 191 -0.36 -7.35 14.54
CA LEU A 191 -0.03 -7.75 15.91
C LEU A 191 1.44 -7.46 16.23
N SER A 192 2.36 -7.84 15.34
CA SER A 192 3.78 -7.48 15.44
C SER A 192 3.96 -5.95 15.44
N GLY A 193 3.17 -5.28 14.61
CA GLY A 193 2.86 -3.84 14.61
C GLY A 193 2.69 -3.23 15.99
N ALA A 194 1.59 -3.63 16.63
CA ALA A 194 1.15 -3.13 17.92
C ALA A 194 2.20 -3.39 19.00
N ILE A 195 2.76 -4.60 19.03
CA ILE A 195 3.81 -4.97 20.02
C ILE A 195 5.02 -4.06 19.88
N ALA A 196 5.57 -3.90 18.68
CA ALA A 196 6.77 -3.08 18.47
C ALA A 196 6.52 -1.58 18.68
N MET A 197 5.28 -1.10 18.50
CA MET A 197 4.91 0.30 18.70
C MET A 197 4.49 0.63 20.15
N THR A 198 4.31 -0.38 21.00
CA THR A 198 3.92 -0.21 22.41
C THR A 198 4.83 0.76 23.20
N PRO A 199 6.18 0.73 23.08
CA PRO A 199 7.02 1.65 23.86
C PRO A 199 7.04 3.09 23.32
N PHE A 200 6.47 3.34 22.13
CA PHE A 200 6.50 4.66 21.48
C PHE A 200 5.14 5.37 21.53
N MET A 201 4.06 4.65 21.86
CA MET A 201 2.72 5.24 21.98
C MET A 201 2.61 6.10 23.24
N SER A 202 1.84 7.18 23.14
CA SER A 202 1.59 8.11 24.26
C SER A 202 0.09 8.21 24.52
N VAL A 203 -0.35 7.70 25.68
CA VAL A 203 -1.74 7.83 26.11
C VAL A 203 -2.12 9.29 26.40
N PHE A 204 -1.15 10.13 26.76
CA PHE A 204 -1.35 11.55 27.06
C PHE A 204 -1.59 12.40 25.81
N GLU A 205 -1.20 11.92 24.63
CA GLU A 205 -1.43 12.57 23.34
C GLU A 205 -2.75 12.12 22.68
N THR A 206 -3.57 11.33 23.38
CA THR A 206 -4.84 10.86 22.82
C THR A 206 -5.96 11.90 22.98
N PRO A 207 -6.71 12.24 21.91
CA PRO A 207 -7.88 13.08 22.02
C PRO A 207 -8.93 12.42 22.95
N PRO A 208 -9.77 13.25 23.60
CA PRO A 208 -10.88 12.76 24.42
C PRO A 208 -11.73 11.73 23.68
N ILE A 209 -12.31 10.79 24.44
CA ILE A 209 -13.23 9.79 23.89
C ILE A 209 -14.41 10.51 23.23
N GLY A 210 -14.62 10.28 21.93
CA GLY A 210 -15.52 11.04 21.09
C GLY A 210 -15.55 10.53 19.65
N GLN A 211 -16.09 11.34 18.74
CA GLN A 211 -16.27 10.98 17.32
C GLN A 211 -14.95 10.61 16.62
N GLN A 212 -13.82 11.16 17.07
CA GLN A 212 -12.47 10.87 16.59
C GLN A 212 -12.16 9.37 16.63
N TRP A 213 -12.63 8.67 17.68
CA TRP A 213 -12.39 7.24 17.85
C TRP A 213 -13.15 6.37 16.84
N LEU A 214 -14.24 6.86 16.24
CA LEU A 214 -14.87 6.18 15.11
C LEU A 214 -13.91 6.10 13.91
N PHE A 215 -13.10 7.15 13.68
CA PHE A 215 -12.07 7.13 12.64
C PHE A 215 -10.89 6.25 13.02
N VAL A 216 -10.49 6.20 14.29
CA VAL A 216 -9.45 5.27 14.77
C VAL A 216 -9.88 3.80 14.60
N VAL A 217 -11.12 3.48 14.99
CA VAL A 217 -11.70 2.14 14.79
C VAL A 217 -11.85 1.84 13.31
N GLY A 218 -12.30 2.80 12.50
CA GLY A 218 -12.34 2.69 11.04
C GLY A 218 -10.97 2.37 10.44
N LEU A 219 -9.91 3.04 10.87
CA LEU A 219 -8.54 2.73 10.42
C LEU A 219 -8.15 1.29 10.77
N GLY A 220 -8.46 0.82 11.98
CA GLY A 220 -8.14 -0.55 12.38
C GLY A 220 -8.96 -1.61 11.63
N VAL A 221 -10.27 -1.45 11.55
CA VAL A 221 -11.17 -2.45 10.97
C VAL A 221 -11.21 -2.36 9.44
N LEU A 222 -11.50 -1.19 8.89
CA LEU A 222 -11.67 -1.01 7.45
C LEU A 222 -10.32 -0.97 6.74
N HIS A 223 -9.40 -0.09 7.16
CA HIS A 223 -8.15 0.16 6.43
C HIS A 223 -7.00 -0.76 6.80
N THR A 224 -7.08 -1.51 7.90
CA THR A 224 -5.99 -2.39 8.36
C THR A 224 -6.41 -3.84 8.32
N ALA A 225 -7.59 -4.22 8.82
CA ALA A 225 -8.05 -5.60 8.71
C ALA A 225 -8.62 -5.90 7.31
N PHE A 226 -9.69 -5.22 6.90
CA PHE A 226 -10.42 -5.55 5.67
C PHE A 226 -9.62 -5.22 4.40
N LEU A 227 -9.08 -4.01 4.30
CA LEU A 227 -8.30 -3.57 3.15
C LEU A 227 -7.07 -4.46 2.91
N TYR A 228 -6.27 -4.73 3.94
CA TYR A 228 -5.09 -5.59 3.77
C TYR A 228 -5.47 -7.04 3.55
N TYR A 229 -6.63 -7.52 4.03
CA TYR A 229 -7.14 -8.83 3.64
C TYR A 229 -7.36 -8.92 2.13
N LEU A 230 -8.03 -7.93 1.54
CA LEU A 230 -8.20 -7.87 0.08
C LEU A 230 -6.86 -7.77 -0.63
N MET A 231 -5.97 -6.88 -0.18
CA MET A 231 -4.67 -6.66 -0.79
C MET A 231 -3.78 -7.91 -0.73
N TYR A 232 -3.69 -8.59 0.41
CA TYR A 232 -2.88 -9.80 0.57
C TYR A 232 -3.50 -11.01 -0.14
N SER A 233 -4.84 -11.11 -0.15
CA SER A 233 -5.56 -12.10 -0.98
C SER A 233 -5.22 -11.90 -2.46
N ALA A 234 -5.27 -10.65 -2.94
CA ALA A 234 -4.92 -10.29 -4.30
C ALA A 234 -3.45 -10.60 -4.63
N ILE A 235 -2.49 -10.17 -3.79
CA ILE A 235 -1.05 -10.38 -4.01
C ILE A 235 -0.74 -11.85 -4.32
N LYS A 236 -1.44 -12.77 -3.66
CA LYS A 236 -1.25 -14.20 -3.83
C LYS A 236 -1.88 -14.74 -5.13
N LYS A 237 -2.91 -14.09 -5.67
CA LYS A 237 -3.67 -14.53 -6.85
C LYS A 237 -3.20 -13.92 -8.18
N ILE A 238 -2.64 -12.71 -8.17
CA ILE A 238 -2.22 -11.99 -9.39
C ILE A 238 -0.70 -11.81 -9.48
N PRO A 239 -0.12 -11.72 -10.69
CA PRO A 239 1.31 -11.51 -10.90
C PRO A 239 1.80 -10.15 -10.38
N LEU A 240 3.13 -10.01 -10.15
CA LEU A 240 3.71 -8.79 -9.55
C LEU A 240 3.53 -7.56 -10.43
N ASN A 241 3.51 -7.72 -11.76
CA ASN A 241 3.20 -6.62 -12.69
C ASN A 241 1.79 -6.03 -12.47
N ASN A 242 0.79 -6.89 -12.23
CA ASN A 242 -0.56 -6.45 -11.94
C ASN A 242 -0.64 -5.77 -10.57
N ILE A 243 0.08 -6.26 -9.56
CA ILE A 243 0.16 -5.63 -8.24
C ILE A 243 0.75 -4.23 -8.37
N ALA A 244 1.87 -4.12 -9.08
CA ALA A 244 2.58 -2.86 -9.33
C ALA A 244 1.68 -1.84 -10.04
N ILE A 245 1.11 -2.17 -11.21
CA ILE A 245 0.31 -1.19 -11.98
C ILE A 245 -0.98 -0.80 -11.27
N LEU A 246 -1.67 -1.74 -10.62
CA LEU A 246 -2.95 -1.46 -9.95
C LEU A 246 -2.76 -0.57 -8.72
N SER A 247 -1.57 -0.53 -8.12
CA SER A 247 -1.28 0.35 -6.98
C SER A 247 -1.42 1.84 -7.31
N PHE A 248 -1.29 2.24 -8.59
CA PHE A 248 -1.52 3.62 -9.01
C PHE A 248 -3.00 4.05 -8.96
N ILE A 249 -3.94 3.13 -8.73
CA ILE A 249 -5.34 3.47 -8.48
C ILE A 249 -5.47 4.25 -7.15
N TYR A 250 -4.58 4.01 -6.18
CA TYR A 250 -4.62 4.69 -4.89
C TYR A 250 -4.58 6.22 -5.02
N PRO A 251 -3.60 6.84 -5.72
CA PRO A 251 -3.59 8.28 -5.99
C PRO A 251 -4.87 8.85 -6.62
N ILE A 252 -5.52 8.11 -7.53
CA ILE A 252 -6.80 8.53 -8.11
C ILE A 252 -7.89 8.57 -7.03
N SER A 253 -7.95 7.54 -6.19
CA SER A 253 -8.93 7.51 -5.10
C SER A 253 -8.71 8.67 -4.12
N THR A 254 -7.45 8.99 -3.80
CA THR A 254 -7.11 10.10 -2.90
C THR A 254 -7.66 11.43 -3.41
N ILE A 255 -7.45 11.80 -4.69
CA ILE A 255 -7.96 13.07 -5.21
C ILE A 255 -9.50 13.13 -5.24
N VAL A 256 -10.17 11.99 -5.42
CA VAL A 256 -11.63 11.90 -5.36
C VAL A 256 -12.13 12.13 -3.93
N ILE A 257 -11.47 11.51 -2.94
CA ILE A 257 -11.79 11.76 -1.53
C ILE A 257 -11.51 13.22 -1.15
N ASP A 258 -10.42 13.80 -1.61
CA ASP A 258 -10.10 15.21 -1.37
C ASP A 258 -11.18 16.15 -1.92
N TYR A 259 -11.70 15.88 -3.11
CA TYR A 259 -12.80 16.64 -3.71
C TYR A 259 -14.09 16.59 -2.87
N PHE A 260 -14.50 15.41 -2.42
CA PHE A 260 -15.77 15.25 -1.72
C PHE A 260 -15.74 15.62 -0.23
N PHE A 261 -14.58 15.51 0.44
CA PHE A 261 -14.49 15.64 1.90
C PHE A 261 -13.68 16.85 2.38
N PHE A 262 -12.92 17.49 1.50
CA PHE A 262 -12.07 18.63 1.84
C PHE A 262 -12.35 19.87 0.98
N ASP A 263 -13.45 19.88 0.22
CA ASP A 263 -13.89 20.99 -0.65
C ASP A 263 -12.81 21.45 -1.66
N HIS A 264 -11.85 20.57 -1.99
CA HIS A 264 -10.79 20.85 -2.94
C HIS A 264 -11.31 20.67 -4.37
N VAL A 265 -11.24 21.71 -5.20
CA VAL A 265 -11.65 21.60 -6.61
C VAL A 265 -10.62 20.82 -7.41
N LEU A 266 -11.10 19.83 -8.19
CA LEU A 266 -10.25 19.07 -9.10
C LEU A 266 -9.65 19.98 -10.18
N THR A 267 -8.34 20.01 -10.27
CA THR A 267 -7.64 20.79 -11.30
C THR A 267 -7.59 20.02 -12.62
N SER A 268 -7.42 20.74 -13.74
CA SER A 268 -7.24 20.11 -15.05
C SER A 268 -6.02 19.18 -15.09
N THR A 269 -4.96 19.49 -14.32
CA THR A 269 -3.78 18.63 -14.21
C THR A 269 -4.11 17.34 -13.46
N GLN A 270 -4.88 17.39 -12.36
CA GLN A 270 -5.30 16.18 -11.65
C GLN A 270 -6.16 15.28 -12.52
N VAL A 271 -7.07 15.84 -13.32
CA VAL A 271 -7.89 15.08 -14.29
C VAL A 271 -7.02 14.44 -15.37
N LEU A 272 -6.06 15.18 -15.95
CA LEU A 272 -5.13 14.65 -16.94
C LEU A 272 -4.27 13.52 -16.35
N GLY A 273 -3.71 13.73 -15.17
CA GLY A 273 -2.87 12.74 -14.49
C GLY A 273 -3.64 11.47 -14.12
N ALA A 274 -4.89 11.59 -13.69
CA ALA A 274 -5.78 10.44 -13.46
C ALA A 274 -6.05 9.68 -14.78
N GLY A 275 -6.27 10.40 -15.88
CA GLY A 275 -6.41 9.82 -17.21
C GLY A 275 -5.17 9.02 -17.64
N LEU A 276 -3.97 9.56 -17.42
CA LEU A 276 -2.70 8.87 -17.70
C LEU A 276 -2.51 7.60 -16.85
N ILE A 277 -2.87 7.65 -15.56
CA ILE A 277 -2.85 6.46 -14.70
C ILE A 277 -3.79 5.38 -15.23
N LEU A 278 -5.05 5.73 -15.52
CA LEU A 278 -6.03 4.78 -16.04
C LEU A 278 -5.58 4.19 -17.38
N LEU A 279 -4.97 5.00 -18.25
CA LEU A 279 -4.39 4.54 -19.51
C LEU A 279 -3.28 3.52 -19.28
N GLY A 280 -2.35 3.77 -18.35
CA GLY A 280 -1.30 2.82 -17.97
C GLY A 280 -1.87 1.52 -17.41
N VAL A 281 -2.88 1.60 -16.53
CA VAL A 281 -3.58 0.43 -15.98
C VAL A 281 -4.23 -0.39 -17.10
N LEU A 282 -4.97 0.24 -18.01
CA LEU A 282 -5.61 -0.43 -19.14
C LEU A 282 -4.57 -1.05 -20.08
N GLY A 283 -3.48 -0.33 -20.38
CA GLY A 283 -2.40 -0.81 -21.22
C GLY A 283 -1.78 -2.12 -20.73
N VAL A 284 -1.49 -2.21 -19.43
CA VAL A 284 -1.01 -3.47 -18.82
C VAL A 284 -2.11 -4.54 -18.81
N LYS A 285 -3.34 -4.19 -18.38
CA LYS A 285 -4.43 -5.16 -18.19
C LYS A 285 -4.97 -5.75 -19.49
N LEU A 286 -4.94 -4.98 -20.59
CA LEU A 286 -5.37 -5.39 -21.93
C LEU A 286 -4.20 -5.82 -22.81
N HIS A 287 -2.98 -5.87 -22.25
CA HIS A 287 -1.75 -6.28 -22.94
C HIS A 287 -1.48 -5.48 -24.22
N TRP A 288 -1.71 -4.16 -24.19
CA TRP A 288 -1.45 -3.29 -25.33
C TRP A 288 0.03 -3.20 -25.65
N ASN A 289 0.36 -3.31 -26.94
CA ASN A 289 1.72 -3.22 -27.42
C ASN A 289 2.01 -1.81 -27.96
N ILE A 290 2.83 -1.05 -27.24
CA ILE A 290 3.20 0.33 -27.62
C ILE A 290 3.96 0.34 -28.96
N PHE A 291 4.72 -0.71 -29.25
CA PHE A 291 5.50 -0.81 -30.49
C PHE A 291 4.68 -1.27 -31.71
N ALA A 292 3.49 -1.83 -31.51
CA ALA A 292 2.60 -2.24 -32.61
C ALA A 292 1.85 -1.07 -33.24
N LEU A 293 1.78 0.09 -32.56
CA LEU A 293 1.18 1.32 -33.10
C LEU A 293 2.06 2.03 -34.15
N LYS A 294 3.28 1.51 -34.43
CA LYS A 294 4.17 2.04 -35.47
C LYS A 294 4.00 1.39 -36.85
N SER A 295 3.04 0.48 -37.02
CA SER A 295 2.80 -0.23 -38.29
C SER A 295 1.40 -0.02 -38.89
N ALA A 296 0.74 1.09 -38.56
CA ALA A 296 -0.54 1.51 -39.15
C ALA A 296 -0.38 2.88 -39.80
#